data_AF-A0A3D0S9Q9-F1
#
_entry.id   AF-A0A3D0S9Q9-F1
#
_cell.length_a   1.000
_cell.length_b   1.000
_cell.length_c   1.000
_cell.angle_alpha   90.00
_cell.angle_beta   90.00
_cell.angle_gamma   90.00
#
_symmetry.space_group_name_H-M   'P 1'
#
loop_
_entity.id
_entity.type
_entity.pdbx_description
1 polymer ?
#
loop_
_entity_poly.entity_id
_entity_poly.type
_entity_poly.pdbx_seq_one_letter_code
_entity_poly.pdbx_strand_id
1 'polypeptide(L)'
;RYKGRPELKIEGGLLRPRTEKVLVGRRDRTTLVDGVLKQVRLVREVVDELPVTGALCFVEADWPLIGGVFRNPRGDVLWPKRLAKFLSEMVGGVVDVGSVREDLASRFEPA
;
A
#
# COMPACT_ATOMS: atom_id res chain seq x y z
N ARG A 1 -10.37 12.18 7.13
CA ARG A 1 -10.75 11.42 5.92
C ARG A 1 -10.11 12.09 4.69
N TYR A 2 -9.61 11.33 3.72
CA TYR A 2 -8.73 11.82 2.64
C TYR A 2 -9.56 12.27 1.43
N LYS A 3 -9.79 13.58 1.32
CA LYS A 3 -10.57 14.20 0.23
C LYS A 3 -9.66 14.84 -0.82
N GLY A 4 -10.07 14.75 -2.08
CA GLY A 4 -9.34 15.25 -3.25
C GLY A 4 -8.68 14.14 -4.07
N ARG A 5 -8.20 14.50 -5.27
CA ARG A 5 -7.57 13.55 -6.21
C ARG A 5 -6.21 13.05 -5.69
N PRO A 6 -5.97 11.72 -5.67
CA PRO A 6 -4.66 11.14 -5.45
C PRO A 6 -3.76 11.31 -6.66
N GLU A 7 -2.52 11.74 -6.44
CA GLU A 7 -1.54 12.03 -7.50
C GLU A 7 -0.14 11.60 -7.05
N LEU A 8 0.62 10.95 -7.94
CA LEU A 8 2.05 10.72 -7.77
C LEU A 8 2.79 11.89 -8.40
N LYS A 9 3.49 12.66 -7.57
CA LYS A 9 4.30 13.78 -8.01
C LYS A 9 5.77 13.40 -7.88
N ILE A 10 6.49 13.45 -9.00
CA ILE A 10 7.94 13.34 -8.99
C ILE A 10 8.50 14.76 -8.81
N GLU A 11 9.31 14.95 -7.77
CA GLU A 11 10.03 16.20 -7.51
C GLU A 11 11.55 15.95 -7.54
N GLY A 12 12.34 16.98 -7.81
CA GLY A 12 13.80 16.85 -7.97
C GLY A 12 14.24 16.64 -9.43
N GLY A 13 15.53 16.42 -9.66
CA GLY A 13 16.12 16.35 -10.99
C GLY A 13 17.64 16.59 -10.97
N LEU A 14 18.19 17.20 -12.03
CA LEU A 14 19.64 17.31 -12.25
C LEU A 14 20.45 17.87 -11.07
N LEU A 15 19.83 18.68 -10.19
CA LEU A 15 20.48 19.34 -9.04
C LEU A 15 19.96 18.88 -7.67
N ARG A 16 18.91 18.06 -7.59
CA ARG A 16 18.30 17.62 -6.33
C ARG A 16 17.84 16.17 -6.43
N PRO A 17 17.99 15.33 -5.40
CA PRO A 17 17.55 13.94 -5.43
C PRO A 17 16.11 13.81 -5.94
N ARG A 18 15.91 12.90 -6.89
CA ARG A 18 14.58 12.58 -7.41
C ARG A 18 13.78 11.90 -6.29
N THR A 19 12.66 12.48 -5.92
CA THR A 19 11.76 11.99 -4.88
C THR A 19 10.36 11.80 -5.46
N GLU A 20 9.68 10.76 -4.99
CA GLU A 20 8.31 10.45 -5.35
C GLU A 20 7.41 10.79 -4.16
N LYS A 21 6.42 11.65 -4.40
CA LYS A 21 5.44 12.06 -3.39
C LYS A 21 4.06 11.59 -3.77
N VAL A 22 3.31 11.10 -2.79
CA VAL A 22 1.88 10.82 -2.95
C VAL A 22 1.09 11.99 -2.37
N LEU A 23 0.41 12.71 -3.25
CA LEU A 23 -0.45 13.82 -2.87
C LEU A 23 -1.91 13.36 -2.87
N VAL A 24 -2.71 13.84 -1.91
CA VAL A 24 -4.17 13.70 -1.95
C VAL A 24 -4.79 15.08 -1.71
N GLY A 25 -5.43 15.64 -2.73
CA GLY A 25 -5.99 16.99 -2.66
C GLY A 25 -4.92 18.03 -2.30
N ARG A 26 -3.77 17.98 -2.99
CA ARG A 26 -2.57 18.82 -2.77
C ARG A 26 -1.79 18.59 -1.47
N ARG A 27 -2.27 17.73 -0.57
CA ARG A 27 -1.59 17.43 0.70
C ARG A 27 -0.64 16.24 0.53
N ASP A 28 0.58 16.36 1.05
CA ASP A 28 1.56 15.27 1.06
C ASP A 28 1.13 14.16 2.03
N ARG A 29 1.06 12.94 1.50
CA ARG A 29 0.63 11.71 2.18
C ARG A 29 1.65 10.58 2.00
N THR A 30 2.87 10.92 1.59
CA THR A 30 3.96 9.95 1.37
C THR A 30 4.21 9.11 2.62
N THR A 31 4.13 9.71 3.81
CA THR A 31 4.32 9.00 5.09
C THR A 31 3.33 7.87 5.35
N LEU A 32 2.12 7.92 4.79
CA LEU A 32 1.14 6.84 4.91
C LEU A 32 1.53 5.64 4.04
N VAL A 33 2.07 5.91 2.86
CA VAL A 33 2.61 4.87 1.98
C VAL A 33 3.81 4.24 2.66
N ASP A 34 4.76 5.05 3.13
CA ASP A 34 5.95 4.57 3.85
C ASP A 34 5.58 3.72 5.07
N GLY A 35 4.52 4.09 5.80
CA GLY A 35 3.98 3.33 6.91
C GLY A 35 3.51 1.93 6.50
N VAL A 36 2.70 1.83 5.43
CA VAL A 36 2.24 0.52 4.91
C VAL A 36 3.42 -0.32 4.42
N LEU A 37 4.40 0.29 3.75
CA LEU A 37 5.59 -0.41 3.28
C LEU A 37 6.42 -0.97 4.44
N LYS A 38 6.56 -0.19 5.52
CA LYS A 38 7.19 -0.66 6.75
C LYS A 38 6.42 -1.84 7.35
N GLN A 39 5.09 -1.75 7.43
CA GLN A 39 4.25 -2.85 7.93
C GLN A 39 4.42 -4.11 7.10
N VAL A 40 4.38 -4.02 5.78
CA VAL A 40 4.62 -5.17 4.88
C VAL A 40 5.98 -5.80 5.14
N ARG A 41 7.03 -4.99 5.29
CA ARG A 41 8.37 -5.49 5.59
C ARG A 41 8.39 -6.26 6.91
N LEU A 42 7.82 -5.69 7.96
CA LEU A 42 7.76 -6.32 9.29
C LEU A 42 6.94 -7.61 9.26
N VAL A 43 5.81 -7.63 8.56
CA VAL A 43 4.97 -8.83 8.42
C VAL A 43 5.72 -9.94 7.68
N ARG A 44 6.43 -9.61 6.59
CA ARG A 44 7.26 -10.58 5.86
C ARG A 44 8.36 -11.20 6.73
N GLU A 45 8.96 -10.44 7.65
CA GLU A 45 9.94 -10.96 8.61
C GLU A 45 9.33 -12.02 9.56
N VAL A 46 8.00 -12.11 9.67
CA VAL A 46 7.29 -13.08 10.51
C VAL A 46 6.76 -14.26 9.71
N VAL A 47 6.23 -14.02 8.51
CA VAL A 47 5.50 -15.03 7.73
C VAL A 47 6.28 -15.61 6.54
N ASP A 48 7.58 -15.28 6.43
CA ASP A 48 8.61 -15.58 5.41
C ASP A 48 8.14 -16.21 4.07
N GLU A 49 7.59 -17.42 4.09
CA GLU A 49 7.12 -18.18 2.92
C GLU A 49 5.79 -17.68 2.32
N LEU A 50 5.01 -16.85 3.04
CA LEU A 50 3.72 -16.36 2.58
C LEU A 50 3.84 -15.07 1.77
N PRO A 51 3.16 -14.96 0.60
CA PRO A 51 3.14 -13.73 -0.16
C PRO A 51 2.40 -12.63 0.59
N VAL A 52 3.11 -11.54 0.92
CA VAL A 52 2.52 -10.35 1.57
C VAL A 52 2.45 -9.21 0.56
N THR A 53 1.23 -8.74 0.28
CA THR A 53 0.98 -7.56 -0.57
C THR A 53 0.41 -6.42 0.28
N GLY A 54 1.09 -5.27 0.27
CA GLY A 54 0.56 -4.05 0.85
C GLY A 54 -0.42 -3.37 -0.10
N ALA A 55 -1.53 -2.87 0.45
CA ALA A 55 -2.48 -2.04 -0.28
C ALA A 55 -2.89 -0.84 0.59
N LEU A 56 -2.76 0.37 0.04
CA LEU A 56 -3.28 1.59 0.67
C LEU A 56 -4.43 2.15 -0.17
N CYS A 57 -5.59 2.33 0.48
CA CYS A 57 -6.84 2.71 -0.15
C CYS A 57 -7.36 4.03 0.46
N PHE A 58 -7.36 5.11 -0.34
CA PHE A 58 -7.99 6.38 0.04
C PHE A 58 -9.47 6.35 -0.34
N VAL A 59 -10.32 5.79 0.54
CA VAL A 59 -11.74 5.49 0.27
C VAL A 59 -12.58 6.70 -0.18
N GLU A 60 -12.33 7.89 0.36
CA GLU A 60 -13.04 9.13 0.02
C GLU A 60 -12.37 9.98 -1.07
N ALA A 61 -11.27 9.50 -1.64
CA ALA A 61 -10.53 10.30 -2.59
C ALA A 61 -11.14 10.22 -4.00
N ASP A 62 -10.92 11.27 -4.79
CA ASP A 62 -11.47 11.40 -6.14
C ASP A 62 -10.55 10.70 -7.15
N TRP A 63 -10.70 9.38 -7.31
CA TRP A 63 -9.86 8.58 -8.19
C TRP A 63 -10.26 8.72 -9.67
N PRO A 64 -9.30 8.95 -10.59
CA PRO A 64 -9.58 8.92 -12.03
C PRO A 64 -9.85 7.49 -12.51
N LEU A 65 -10.78 7.33 -13.47
CA LEU A 65 -11.18 6.03 -14.04
C LEU A 65 -10.04 5.32 -14.81
N ILE A 66 -9.09 6.09 -15.35
CA ILE A 66 -7.93 5.61 -16.13
C ILE A 66 -6.68 6.32 -15.58
N GLY A 67 -5.61 5.57 -15.28
CA GLY A 67 -4.34 6.13 -14.78
C GLY A 67 -4.19 6.21 -13.24
N GLY A 68 -5.16 5.72 -12.46
CA GLY A 68 -5.12 5.75 -10.99
C GLY A 68 -4.29 4.65 -10.31
N VAL A 69 -3.29 4.09 -10.99
CA VAL A 69 -2.46 3.00 -10.47
C VAL A 69 -1.12 3.55 -10.09
N PHE A 70 -0.83 3.60 -8.80
CA PHE A 70 0.53 3.86 -8.36
C PHE A 70 1.17 2.51 -8.06
N ARG A 71 1.78 1.93 -9.10
CA ARG A 71 2.86 0.96 -8.91
C ARG A 71 4.11 1.77 -8.63
N ASN A 72 4.42 2.00 -7.35
CA ASN A 72 5.79 2.37 -7.03
C ASN A 72 6.61 1.05 -6.91
N PRO A 73 7.93 1.06 -7.12
CA PRO A 73 8.77 -0.12 -6.91
C PRO A 73 8.75 -0.68 -5.48
N ARG A 74 8.12 0.02 -4.53
CA ARG A 74 8.12 -0.29 -3.11
C ARG A 74 6.83 -0.99 -2.64
N GLY A 75 5.70 -0.91 -3.35
CA GLY A 75 4.40 -1.52 -3.01
C GLY A 75 3.19 -0.79 -3.61
N ASP A 76 2.11 -1.54 -3.86
CA ASP A 76 0.96 -1.09 -4.63
C ASP A 76 0.01 -0.19 -3.81
N VAL A 77 -0.16 1.07 -4.20
CA VAL A 77 -1.27 1.91 -3.72
C VAL A 77 -2.42 1.72 -4.71
N LEU A 78 -3.51 1.10 -4.24
CA LEU A 78 -4.62 0.69 -5.09
C LEU A 78 -5.91 1.43 -4.70
N TRP A 79 -6.63 1.92 -5.71
CA TRP A 79 -8.03 2.34 -5.56
C TRP A 79 -8.91 1.14 -5.16
N PRO A 80 -9.90 1.30 -4.27
CA PRO A 80 -10.78 0.24 -3.78
C PRO A 80 -11.37 -0.69 -4.84
N LYS A 81 -11.87 -0.18 -5.98
CA LYS A 81 -12.39 -1.04 -7.06
C LYS A 81 -11.32 -1.92 -7.68
N ARG A 82 -10.09 -1.41 -7.81
CA ARG A 82 -8.96 -2.16 -8.35
C ARG A 82 -8.42 -3.16 -7.33
N LEU A 83 -8.41 -2.81 -6.05
CA LEU A 83 -8.10 -3.76 -4.98
C LEU A 83 -9.11 -4.91 -4.99
N ALA A 84 -10.42 -4.62 -5.07
CA ALA A 84 -11.45 -5.65 -5.17
C ALA A 84 -11.25 -6.56 -6.39
N LYS A 85 -10.95 -5.97 -7.57
CA LYS A 85 -10.61 -6.74 -8.77
C LYS A 85 -9.37 -7.62 -8.56
N PHE A 86 -8.30 -7.06 -8.01
CA PHE A 86 -7.06 -7.78 -7.73
C PHE A 86 -7.28 -8.94 -6.76
N LEU A 87 -8.08 -8.74 -5.70
CA LEU A 87 -8.48 -9.80 -4.77
C LEU A 87 -9.33 -10.88 -5.46
N SER A 88 -10.22 -10.50 -6.38
CA SER A 88 -11.03 -11.48 -7.12
C SER A 88 -10.24 -12.28 -8.16
N GLU A 89 -9.13 -11.72 -8.67
CA GLU A 89 -8.26 -12.36 -9.65
C GLU A 89 -7.14 -13.19 -8.99
N MET A 90 -6.90 -13.02 -7.68
CA MET A 90 -5.98 -13.87 -6.94
C MET A 90 -6.52 -15.29 -6.85
N VAL A 91 -5.79 -16.22 -7.50
CA VAL A 91 -5.93 -17.65 -7.22
C VAL A 91 -5.12 -17.92 -5.96
N GLY A 92 -5.81 -18.06 -4.83
CA GLY A 92 -5.18 -18.27 -3.53
C GLY A 92 -4.68 -19.71 -3.33
N GLY A 93 -3.57 -19.85 -2.61
CA GLY A 93 -3.21 -21.09 -1.91
C GLY A 93 -3.96 -21.19 -0.58
N VAL A 94 -3.86 -22.34 0.08
CA VAL A 94 -4.38 -22.52 1.44
C VAL A 94 -3.46 -21.77 2.40
N VAL A 95 -3.99 -20.78 3.12
CA VAL A 95 -3.30 -20.08 4.22
C VAL A 95 -3.91 -20.55 5.53
N ASP A 96 -3.07 -21.02 6.46
CA ASP A 96 -3.50 -21.26 7.84
C ASP A 96 -3.64 -19.93 8.58
N VAL A 97 -4.86 -19.39 8.60
CA VAL A 97 -5.18 -18.12 9.25
C VAL A 97 -4.93 -18.16 10.76
N GLY A 98 -5.08 -19.33 11.39
CA GLY A 98 -4.87 -19.51 12.82
C GLY A 98 -3.40 -19.34 13.17
N SER A 99 -2.54 -20.11 12.49
CA SER A 99 -1.08 -20.03 12.66
C SER A 99 -0.56 -18.62 12.40
N VAL A 100 -0.94 -18.01 11.26
CA VAL A 100 -0.47 -16.66 10.90
C VAL A 100 -0.88 -15.63 11.95
N ARG A 101 -2.09 -15.74 12.51
CA ARG A 101 -2.55 -14.84 13.57
C ARG A 101 -1.68 -14.97 14.82
N GLU A 102 -1.37 -16.19 15.24
CA GLU A 102 -0.54 -16.46 16.42
C GLU A 102 0.89 -15.93 16.23
N ASP A 103 1.48 -16.18 15.06
CA ASP A 103 2.81 -15.68 14.72
C ASP A 103 2.88 -14.15 14.78
N LEU A 104 1.91 -13.47 14.16
CA LEU A 104 1.83 -12.00 14.20
C LEU A 104 1.60 -11.46 15.61
N ALA A 105 0.71 -12.07 16.39
CA ALA A 105 0.40 -11.64 17.76
C ALA A 105 1.57 -11.87 18.72
N SER A 106 2.43 -12.85 18.46
CA SER A 106 3.65 -13.09 19.24
C SER A 106 4.70 -11.98 19.08
N ARG A 107 4.64 -11.23 17.95
CA ARG A 107 5.68 -10.26 17.57
C ARG A 107 5.25 -8.80 17.65
N PHE A 108 3.96 -8.53 17.44
CA PHE A 108 3.43 -7.17 17.34
C PHE A 108 2.39 -6.87 18.41
N GLU A 109 2.43 -5.64 18.94
CA GLU A 109 1.41 -5.11 19.82
C GLU A 109 0.05 -4.97 19.08
N PRO A 110 -1.08 -5.07 19.80
CA PRO A 110 -2.39 -4.74 19.25
C PRO A 110 -2.42 -3.32 18.66
N ALA A 111 -3.07 -3.17 17.52
CA ALA A 111 -3.22 -1.91 16.79
C ALA A 111 -4.28 -0.97 17.38
#